data_AF-A0A6M4JDN8-F1
#
_entry.id   AF-A0A6M4JDN8-F1
#
_cell.length_a   1.000
_cell.length_b   1.000
_cell.length_c   1.000
_cell.angle_alpha   90.00
_cell.angle_beta   90.00
_cell.angle_gamma   90.00
#
_symmetry.space_group_name_H-M   'P 1'
#
loop_
_entity.id
_entity.type
_entity.pdbx_description
1 polymer ?
#
loop_
_entity_poly.entity_id
_entity_poly.type
_entity_poly.pdbx_seq_one_letter_code
_entity_poly.pdbx_strand_id
1 'polypeptide(L)'
;MGAWSELKLMEDGCDYKSIKDFYNNLNFEKKYNQKKYDKQNLDHIKKFIKSGKLVISESWKNKLSRDLVLLKIFITIRIYKNSNINLSKNDLINELGFKKSTVNLAIKKMVDLNMLDEEFLKEKNLLKLRKINLRKKGEIYVVIKGYNEMKILLLLGLKSAWWFTIEKFKSKALFGKKFYSHKLSQKIVLQNNFFDDLSRSQIYKMHCGFADILGVNLKEIYMVVRTIKKKFITIKNKTGKMFKKFIGSDFKSQRYLIMKF
;
A
#
# COMPACT_ATOMS: atom_id res chain seq x y z
N MET A 1 26.59 -2.55 17.97
CA MET A 1 25.65 -1.95 18.93
C MET A 1 24.35 -2.74 18.90
N GLY A 2 23.77 -3.06 20.05
CA GLY A 2 22.48 -3.73 20.14
C GLY A 2 21.31 -2.74 20.11
N ALA A 3 20.10 -3.23 19.85
CA ALA A 3 18.87 -2.42 19.82
C ALA A 3 18.67 -1.56 21.09
N TRP A 4 19.05 -2.09 22.26
CA TRP A 4 18.98 -1.38 23.54
C TRP A 4 19.99 -0.23 23.68
N SER A 5 21.20 -0.39 23.14
CA SER A 5 22.20 0.69 23.16
C SER A 5 21.85 1.84 22.22
N GLU A 6 21.23 1.55 21.07
CA GLU A 6 20.73 2.60 20.16
C GLU A 6 19.56 3.37 20.76
N LEU A 7 18.64 2.67 21.43
CA LEU A 7 17.47 3.28 22.06
C LEU A 7 17.88 4.19 23.23
N LYS A 8 18.83 3.76 24.06
CA LYS A 8 19.36 4.56 25.16
C LYS A 8 20.00 5.88 24.68
N LEU A 9 20.77 5.83 23.58
CA LEU A 9 21.35 7.03 22.97
C LEU A 9 20.29 7.99 22.40
N MET A 10 19.15 7.48 21.92
CA MET A 10 18.05 8.31 21.42
C MET A 10 17.23 8.92 22.56
N GLU A 11 17.05 8.20 23.66
CA GLU A 11 16.39 8.69 24.88
C GLU A 11 17.21 9.79 25.55
N ASP A 12 18.52 9.60 25.66
CA ASP A 12 19.45 10.61 26.19
C ASP A 12 19.47 11.90 25.34
N GLY A 13 19.10 11.80 24.05
CA GLY A 13 18.99 12.91 23.11
C GLY A 13 17.59 13.53 22.96
N CYS A 14 16.56 13.04 23.67
CA CYS A 14 15.16 13.52 23.62
C CYS A 14 14.52 13.56 22.20
N ASP A 15 14.97 12.74 21.25
CA ASP A 15 14.39 12.71 19.89
C ASP A 15 13.19 11.75 19.81
N TYR A 16 12.03 12.23 20.26
CA TYR A 16 10.77 11.49 20.23
C TYR A 16 10.40 10.93 18.86
N LYS A 17 10.78 11.60 17.77
CA LYS A 17 10.48 11.14 16.41
C LYS A 17 11.35 9.93 16.06
N SER A 18 12.64 10.01 16.33
CA SER A 18 13.56 8.89 16.10
C SER A 18 13.20 7.68 16.95
N ILE A 19 12.80 7.87 18.21
CA ILE A 19 12.30 6.79 19.08
C ILE A 19 11.05 6.13 18.47
N LYS A 20 10.09 6.93 18.01
CA LYS A 20 8.87 6.42 17.35
C LYS A 20 9.19 5.64 16.07
N ASP A 21 10.09 6.16 15.23
CA ASP A 21 10.52 5.50 14.00
C ASP A 21 11.26 4.19 14.29
N PHE A 22 12.06 4.14 15.35
CA PHE A 22 12.73 2.93 15.83
C PHE A 22 11.73 1.84 16.24
N TYR A 23 10.75 2.18 17.10
CA TYR A 23 9.69 1.23 17.48
C TYR A 23 8.85 0.76 16.29
N ASN A 24 8.54 1.65 15.35
CA ASN A 24 7.85 1.30 14.11
C ASN A 24 8.66 0.32 13.25
N ASN A 25 9.98 0.43 13.25
CA ASN A 25 10.86 -0.48 12.54
C ASN A 25 10.94 -1.84 13.21
N LEU A 26 11.09 -1.89 14.54
CA LEU A 26 11.03 -3.13 15.30
C LEU A 26 9.70 -3.85 15.12
N ASN A 27 8.58 -3.13 15.18
CA ASN A 27 7.25 -3.70 14.95
C ASN A 27 7.09 -4.25 13.53
N PHE A 28 7.63 -3.54 12.54
CA PHE A 28 7.65 -4.03 11.17
C PHE A 28 8.46 -5.33 11.04
N GLU A 29 9.68 -5.38 11.60
CA GLU A 29 10.54 -6.57 11.55
C GLU A 29 9.88 -7.77 12.24
N LYS A 30 9.28 -7.57 13.41
CA LYS A 30 8.50 -8.61 14.11
C LYS A 30 7.38 -9.17 13.22
N LYS A 31 6.58 -8.30 12.60
CA LYS A 31 5.47 -8.72 11.71
C LYS A 31 5.97 -9.40 10.44
N TYR A 32 7.06 -8.89 9.86
CA TYR A 32 7.67 -9.51 8.70
C TYR A 32 8.17 -10.92 9.03
N ASN A 33 8.81 -11.09 10.19
CA ASN A 33 9.30 -12.38 10.68
C ASN A 33 8.17 -13.35 11.05
N GLN A 34 6.96 -12.87 11.33
CA GLN A 34 5.78 -13.72 11.55
C GLN A 34 5.14 -14.24 10.24
N LYS A 35 5.54 -13.74 9.08
CA LYS A 35 4.96 -14.17 7.80
C LYS A 35 5.15 -15.65 7.56
N LYS A 36 4.08 -16.37 7.24
CA LYS A 36 4.17 -17.81 6.99
C LYS A 36 4.96 -18.18 5.71
N TYR A 37 5.01 -17.29 4.72
CA TYR A 37 5.55 -17.61 3.38
C TYR A 37 6.52 -16.55 2.85
N ASP A 38 7.52 -17.01 2.07
CA ASP A 38 8.53 -16.21 1.35
C ASP A 38 9.19 -15.11 2.20
N LYS A 39 9.71 -15.50 3.37
CA LYS A 39 10.58 -14.64 4.18
C LYS A 39 11.94 -14.53 3.51
N GLN A 40 12.31 -13.32 3.14
CA GLN A 40 13.63 -13.00 2.59
C GLN A 40 14.56 -12.59 3.72
N ASN A 41 15.87 -12.58 3.45
CA ASN A 41 16.85 -12.11 4.43
C ASN A 41 16.58 -10.62 4.79
N LEU A 42 16.92 -10.22 6.02
CA LEU A 42 16.59 -8.88 6.51
C LEU A 42 17.37 -7.78 5.77
N ASP A 43 18.60 -8.06 5.36
CA ASP A 43 19.44 -7.08 4.64
C ASP A 43 18.88 -6.76 3.26
N HIS A 44 18.41 -7.76 2.52
CA HIS A 44 17.69 -7.56 1.26
C HIS A 44 16.42 -6.78 1.49
N ILE A 45 15.66 -7.07 2.55
CA ILE A 45 14.44 -6.32 2.86
C ILE A 45 14.72 -4.85 3.17
N LYS A 46 15.77 -4.56 3.95
CA LYS A 46 16.22 -3.18 4.20
C LYS A 46 16.60 -2.48 2.90
N LYS A 47 17.37 -3.15 2.02
CA LYS A 47 17.74 -2.62 0.69
C LYS A 47 16.51 -2.42 -0.20
N PHE A 48 15.57 -3.36 -0.20
CA PHE A 48 14.33 -3.33 -0.96
C PHE A 48 13.44 -2.15 -0.56
N ILE A 49 13.29 -1.91 0.74
CA ILE A 49 12.49 -0.79 1.26
C ILE A 49 13.16 0.56 0.94
N LYS A 50 14.49 0.65 1.10
CA LYS A 50 15.24 1.89 0.89
C LYS A 50 15.34 2.28 -0.59
N SER A 51 15.63 1.32 -1.46
CA SER A 51 15.96 1.58 -2.87
C SER A 51 14.85 1.18 -3.85
N GLY A 52 13.82 0.50 -3.37
CA GLY A 52 12.72 0.02 -4.21
C GLY A 52 11.89 1.14 -4.81
N LYS A 53 11.55 0.95 -6.09
CA LYS A 53 10.66 1.83 -6.84
C LYS A 53 9.88 1.01 -7.86
N LEU A 54 8.57 1.13 -7.84
CA LEU A 54 7.67 0.55 -8.83
C LEU A 54 6.81 1.65 -9.45
N VAL A 55 6.94 1.80 -10.77
CA VAL A 55 6.03 2.64 -11.56
C VAL A 55 5.08 1.69 -12.27
N ILE A 56 3.77 1.83 -12.07
CA ILE A 56 2.79 0.87 -12.56
C ILE A 56 1.48 1.58 -12.90
N SER A 57 0.86 1.23 -14.03
CA SER A 57 -0.47 1.69 -14.44
C SER A 57 -1.58 0.73 -14.00
N GLU A 58 -2.82 1.18 -14.11
CA GLU A 58 -3.98 0.46 -13.59
C GLU A 58 -4.19 -0.93 -14.21
N SER A 59 -4.00 -1.07 -15.53
CA SER A 59 -4.12 -2.37 -16.20
C SER A 59 -3.09 -3.38 -15.69
N TRP A 60 -1.83 -2.95 -15.53
CA TRP A 60 -0.78 -3.76 -14.93
C TRP A 60 -1.03 -4.05 -13.45
N LYS A 61 -1.59 -3.09 -12.69
CA LYS A 61 -2.00 -3.31 -11.30
C LYS A 61 -3.03 -4.42 -11.21
N ASN A 62 -4.05 -4.41 -12.05
CA ASN A 62 -5.06 -5.45 -12.08
C ASN A 62 -4.44 -6.81 -12.44
N LYS A 63 -3.59 -6.84 -13.47
CA LYS A 63 -2.92 -8.06 -13.96
C LYS A 63 -1.96 -8.69 -12.94
N LEU A 64 -1.21 -7.88 -12.19
CA LEU A 64 -0.14 -8.34 -11.27
C LEU A 64 -0.54 -8.30 -9.80
N SER A 65 -1.79 -7.95 -9.47
CA SER A 65 -2.24 -7.75 -8.08
C SER A 65 -2.02 -8.96 -7.17
N ARG A 66 -2.04 -10.18 -7.75
CA ARG A 66 -1.84 -11.45 -7.03
C ARG A 66 -0.40 -11.97 -7.09
N ASP A 67 0.46 -11.34 -7.87
CA ASP A 67 1.81 -11.82 -8.20
C ASP A 67 2.89 -11.08 -7.41
N LEU A 68 2.73 -11.04 -6.08
CA LEU A 68 3.63 -10.25 -5.23
C LEU A 68 5.09 -10.71 -5.33
N VAL A 69 5.36 -12.02 -5.40
CA VAL A 69 6.73 -12.56 -5.52
C VAL A 69 7.38 -12.12 -6.83
N LEU A 70 6.63 -12.17 -7.94
CA LEU A 70 7.08 -11.66 -9.23
C LEU A 70 7.44 -10.18 -9.16
N LEU A 71 6.59 -9.35 -8.56
CA LEU A 71 6.86 -7.92 -8.40
C LEU A 71 8.09 -7.67 -7.53
N LYS A 72 8.27 -8.44 -6.46
CA LYS A 72 9.47 -8.36 -5.63
C LYS A 72 10.72 -8.68 -6.45
N ILE A 73 10.73 -9.81 -7.18
CA ILE A 73 11.86 -10.19 -8.04
C ILE A 73 12.14 -9.11 -9.10
N PHE A 74 11.10 -8.59 -9.75
CA PHE A 74 11.22 -7.50 -10.72
C PHE A 74 11.92 -6.27 -10.12
N ILE A 75 11.49 -5.83 -8.95
CA ILE A 75 12.09 -4.68 -8.26
C ILE A 75 13.52 -5.02 -7.81
N THR A 76 13.75 -6.22 -7.30
CA THR A 76 15.06 -6.72 -6.86
C THR A 76 16.06 -6.69 -8.00
N ILE A 77 15.74 -7.25 -9.17
CA ILE A 77 16.64 -7.21 -10.34
C ILE A 77 16.97 -5.75 -10.71
N ARG A 78 16.01 -4.82 -10.65
CA ARG A 78 16.27 -3.40 -10.91
C ARG A 78 17.22 -2.77 -9.89
N ILE A 79 17.05 -3.08 -8.61
CA ILE A 79 17.91 -2.56 -7.53
C ILE A 79 19.36 -3.02 -7.75
N TYR A 80 19.57 -4.32 -8.00
CA TYR A 80 20.91 -4.88 -8.17
C TYR A 80 21.55 -4.50 -9.50
N LYS A 81 20.77 -4.37 -10.58
CA LYS A 81 21.26 -3.83 -11.85
C LYS A 81 21.80 -2.40 -11.72
N ASN A 82 21.15 -1.55 -10.92
CA ASN A 82 21.67 -0.21 -10.64
C ASN A 82 23.00 -0.24 -9.85
N SER A 83 23.32 -1.35 -9.21
CA SER A 83 24.60 -1.60 -8.53
C SER A 83 25.57 -2.40 -9.41
N ASN A 84 25.30 -2.55 -10.71
CA ASN A 84 26.05 -3.39 -11.67
C ASN A 84 26.16 -4.87 -11.29
N ILE A 85 25.21 -5.39 -10.50
CA ILE A 85 25.15 -6.80 -10.12
C ILE A 85 24.07 -7.49 -10.96
N ASN A 86 24.46 -8.51 -11.71
CA ASN A 86 23.54 -9.42 -12.39
C ASN A 86 23.19 -10.57 -11.46
N LEU A 87 21.90 -10.85 -11.31
CA LEU A 87 21.42 -11.91 -10.44
C LEU A 87 21.13 -13.19 -11.23
N SER A 88 21.56 -14.32 -10.71
CA SER A 88 21.09 -15.64 -11.13
C SER A 88 19.82 -16.03 -10.37
N LYS A 89 19.18 -17.12 -10.82
CA LYS A 89 18.11 -17.76 -10.06
C LYS A 89 18.60 -18.29 -8.70
N ASN A 90 19.83 -18.79 -8.63
CA ASN A 90 20.39 -19.33 -7.39
C ASN A 90 20.63 -18.21 -6.38
N ASP A 91 21.02 -17.02 -6.82
CA ASP A 91 21.22 -15.86 -5.94
C ASP A 91 19.91 -15.45 -5.28
N LEU A 92 18.78 -15.49 -6.02
CA LEU A 92 17.47 -15.22 -5.43
C LEU A 92 17.13 -16.20 -4.30
N ILE A 93 17.52 -17.46 -4.43
CA ILE A 93 17.16 -18.54 -3.50
C ILE A 93 18.11 -18.52 -2.30
N ASN A 94 19.41 -18.62 -2.56
CA ASN A 94 20.44 -18.85 -1.55
C ASN A 94 20.82 -17.55 -0.84
N GLU A 95 21.06 -16.49 -1.59
CA GLU A 95 21.51 -15.21 -1.02
C GLU A 95 20.32 -14.41 -0.48
N LEU A 96 19.23 -14.30 -1.27
CA LEU A 96 18.11 -13.42 -0.91
C LEU A 96 16.98 -14.13 -0.15
N GLY A 97 17.03 -15.46 -0.02
CA GLY A 97 16.10 -16.26 0.78
C GLY A 97 14.72 -16.48 0.15
N PHE A 98 14.55 -16.33 -1.17
CA PHE A 98 13.27 -16.66 -1.79
C PHE A 98 13.06 -18.19 -1.85
N LYS A 99 11.81 -18.65 -1.68
CA LYS A 99 11.50 -20.07 -1.82
C LYS A 99 11.65 -20.51 -3.29
N LYS A 100 12.38 -21.62 -3.51
CA LYS A 100 12.63 -22.18 -4.86
C LYS A 100 11.36 -22.32 -5.71
N SER A 101 10.26 -22.83 -5.14
CA SER A 101 9.00 -23.03 -5.87
C SER A 101 8.37 -21.72 -6.35
N THR A 102 8.42 -20.67 -5.52
CA THR A 102 7.82 -19.36 -5.84
C THR A 102 8.68 -18.59 -6.83
N VAL A 103 10.01 -18.72 -6.74
CA VAL A 103 10.95 -18.21 -7.76
C VAL A 103 10.69 -18.85 -9.12
N ASN A 104 10.54 -20.18 -9.19
CA ASN A 104 10.27 -20.88 -10.45
C ASN A 104 8.99 -20.37 -11.13
N LEU A 105 7.89 -20.29 -10.36
CA LEU A 105 6.61 -19.81 -10.87
C LEU A 105 6.68 -18.35 -11.30
N ALA A 106 7.35 -17.50 -10.52
CA ALA A 106 7.52 -16.09 -10.83
C ALA A 106 8.36 -15.89 -12.10
N ILE A 107 9.50 -16.58 -12.24
CA ILE A 107 10.36 -16.49 -13.43
C ILE A 107 9.60 -16.95 -14.67
N LYS A 108 8.92 -18.10 -14.62
CA LYS A 108 8.10 -18.60 -15.73
C LYS A 108 7.09 -17.54 -16.17
N LYS A 109 6.32 -17.00 -15.22
CA LYS A 109 5.34 -15.96 -15.51
C LYS A 109 5.96 -14.65 -16.00
N MET A 110 7.16 -14.28 -15.56
CA MET A 110 7.88 -13.12 -16.09
C MET A 110 8.32 -13.33 -17.54
N VAL A 111 8.73 -14.54 -17.92
CA VAL A 111 9.03 -14.91 -19.31
C VAL A 111 7.76 -14.82 -20.15
N ASP A 112 6.65 -15.44 -19.70
CA ASP A 112 5.35 -15.41 -20.40
C ASP A 112 4.82 -13.97 -20.61
N LEU A 113 5.19 -13.05 -19.71
CA LEU A 113 4.82 -11.63 -19.77
C LEU A 113 5.83 -10.76 -20.54
N ASN A 114 6.85 -11.37 -21.16
CA ASN A 114 7.96 -10.68 -21.84
C ASN A 114 8.70 -9.68 -20.93
N MET A 115 8.73 -9.93 -19.62
CA MET A 115 9.45 -9.11 -18.65
C MET A 115 10.92 -9.52 -18.52
N LEU A 116 11.20 -10.81 -18.67
CA LEU A 116 12.55 -11.36 -18.68
C LEU A 116 12.99 -11.71 -20.10
N ASP A 117 14.31 -11.66 -20.31
CA ASP A 117 14.95 -12.07 -21.54
C ASP A 117 15.22 -13.57 -21.51
N GLU A 118 14.37 -14.34 -22.21
CA GLU A 118 14.40 -15.81 -22.18
C GLU A 118 15.69 -16.37 -22.78
N GLU A 119 16.15 -15.82 -23.90
CA GLU A 119 17.39 -16.23 -24.56
C GLU A 119 18.59 -16.01 -23.62
N PHE A 120 18.69 -14.81 -23.04
CA PHE A 120 19.75 -14.49 -22.09
C PHE A 120 19.70 -15.38 -20.84
N LEU A 121 18.50 -15.72 -20.36
CA LEU A 121 18.32 -16.65 -19.25
C LEU A 121 18.80 -18.06 -19.60
N LYS A 122 18.53 -18.55 -20.82
CA LYS A 122 18.98 -19.88 -21.28
C LYS A 122 20.49 -19.94 -21.48
N GLU A 123 21.08 -18.93 -22.10
CA GLU A 123 22.50 -18.92 -22.45
C GLU A 123 23.42 -18.59 -21.27
N LYS A 124 23.03 -17.63 -20.43
CA LYS A 124 23.88 -17.11 -19.35
C LYS A 124 23.44 -17.54 -17.96
N ASN A 125 22.25 -18.15 -17.83
CA ASN A 125 21.64 -18.49 -16.53
C ASN A 125 21.50 -17.26 -15.59
N LEU A 126 21.38 -16.07 -16.18
CA LEU A 126 21.28 -14.79 -15.49
C LEU A 126 19.94 -14.11 -15.79
N LEU A 127 19.41 -13.40 -14.79
CA LEU A 127 18.14 -12.71 -14.87
C LEU A 127 18.33 -11.30 -15.44
N LYS A 128 17.90 -11.10 -16.68
CA LYS A 128 17.92 -9.81 -17.35
C LYS A 128 16.51 -9.35 -17.69
N LEU A 129 16.15 -8.16 -17.20
CA LEU A 129 14.88 -7.53 -17.53
C LEU A 129 14.90 -6.98 -18.96
N ARG A 130 13.85 -7.27 -19.73
CA ARG A 130 13.55 -6.58 -20.99
C ARG A 130 13.11 -5.14 -20.73
N LYS A 131 13.19 -4.29 -21.76
CA LYS A 131 12.71 -2.90 -21.70
C LYS A 131 11.17 -2.87 -21.75
N ILE A 132 10.53 -3.29 -20.67
CA ILE A 132 9.07 -3.24 -20.53
C ILE A 132 8.65 -1.98 -19.78
N ASN A 133 7.65 -1.28 -20.32
CA ASN A 133 7.05 -0.14 -19.66
C ASN A 133 5.76 -0.56 -18.95
N LEU A 134 5.81 -0.64 -17.62
CA LEU A 134 4.63 -0.90 -16.78
C LEU A 134 3.72 0.34 -16.66
N ARG A 135 4.03 1.43 -17.36
CA ARG A 135 3.18 2.61 -17.51
C ARG A 135 2.64 2.67 -18.94
N LYS A 136 1.34 2.44 -19.10
CA LYS A 136 0.65 2.64 -20.37
C LYS A 136 0.26 4.11 -20.56
N LYS A 137 0.35 4.61 -21.80
CA LYS A 137 -0.08 5.97 -22.15
C LYS A 137 -1.60 6.08 -22.01
N GLY A 138 -2.08 7.16 -21.40
CA GLY A 138 -3.52 7.40 -21.19
C GLY A 138 -4.14 6.74 -19.95
N GLU A 139 -3.40 5.86 -19.25
CA GLU A 139 -3.87 5.25 -17.99
C GLU A 139 -3.40 6.03 -16.76
N ILE A 140 -4.20 5.98 -15.70
CA ILE A 140 -3.75 6.37 -14.36
C ILE A 140 -2.59 5.45 -13.96
N TYR A 141 -1.54 6.04 -13.42
CA TYR A 141 -0.39 5.31 -12.92
C TYR A 141 0.06 5.90 -11.58
N VAL A 142 0.71 5.06 -10.78
CA VAL A 142 1.30 5.47 -9.51
C VAL A 142 2.78 5.13 -9.48
N VAL A 143 3.51 5.87 -8.65
CA VAL A 143 4.91 5.60 -8.33
C VAL A 143 4.99 5.17 -6.88
N ILE A 144 5.03 3.86 -6.65
CA ILE A 144 5.24 3.26 -5.32
C ILE A 144 6.73 3.35 -5.03
N LYS A 145 7.10 4.30 -4.18
CA LYS A 145 8.47 4.51 -3.70
C LYS A 145 8.41 5.09 -2.29
N GLY A 146 9.42 4.83 -1.48
CA GLY A 146 9.50 5.35 -0.12
C GLY A 146 9.25 4.28 0.92
N TYR A 147 9.66 4.60 2.15
CA TYR A 147 9.79 3.63 3.22
C TYR A 147 8.47 2.92 3.56
N ASN A 148 7.40 3.70 3.78
CA ASN A 148 6.09 3.16 4.14
C ASN A 148 5.40 2.47 2.96
N GLU A 149 5.51 3.04 1.76
CA GLU A 149 4.96 2.49 0.52
C GLU A 149 5.54 1.09 0.22
N MET A 150 6.85 0.92 0.37
CA MET A 150 7.51 -0.36 0.15
C MET A 150 7.20 -1.36 1.27
N LYS A 151 7.09 -0.93 2.53
CA LYS A 151 6.61 -1.79 3.64
C LYS A 151 5.19 -2.30 3.37
N ILE A 152 4.30 -1.42 2.92
CA ILE A 152 2.91 -1.77 2.56
C ILE A 152 2.90 -2.74 1.38
N LEU A 153 3.71 -2.50 0.34
CA LEU A 153 3.82 -3.44 -0.78
C LEU A 153 4.26 -4.82 -0.29
N LEU A 154 5.27 -4.87 0.58
CA LEU A 154 5.78 -6.12 1.12
C LEU A 154 4.72 -6.86 1.95
N LEU A 155 4.06 -6.20 2.90
CA LEU A 155 3.17 -6.84 3.88
C LEU A 155 1.73 -7.03 3.39
N LEU A 156 1.18 -6.04 2.68
CA LEU A 156 -0.23 -5.96 2.30
C LEU A 156 -0.46 -6.16 0.80
N GLY A 157 0.59 -6.12 -0.01
CA GLY A 157 0.55 -6.38 -1.45
C GLY A 157 0.29 -5.16 -2.31
N LEU A 158 0.22 -5.38 -3.64
CA LEU A 158 0.23 -4.30 -4.62
C LEU A 158 -1.01 -3.40 -4.55
N LYS A 159 -2.21 -3.97 -4.41
CA LYS A 159 -3.44 -3.17 -4.33
C LYS A 159 -3.42 -2.19 -3.16
N SER A 160 -2.95 -2.64 -2.00
CA SER A 160 -2.81 -1.80 -0.81
C SER A 160 -1.74 -0.72 -1.01
N ALA A 161 -0.59 -1.04 -1.59
CA ALA A 161 0.44 -0.05 -1.89
C ALA A 161 -0.03 1.02 -2.90
N TRP A 162 -0.80 0.59 -3.91
CA TRP A 162 -1.44 1.47 -4.89
C TRP A 162 -2.37 2.47 -4.21
N TRP A 163 -3.33 1.99 -3.42
CA TRP A 163 -4.30 2.84 -2.73
C TRP A 163 -3.64 3.74 -1.70
N PHE A 164 -2.67 3.24 -0.94
CA PHE A 164 -1.89 4.06 -0.02
C PHE A 164 -1.20 5.22 -0.73
N THR A 165 -0.60 4.96 -1.89
CA THR A 165 0.08 5.99 -2.68
C THR A 165 -0.91 7.06 -3.13
N ILE A 166 -2.10 6.67 -3.63
CA ILE A 166 -3.12 7.64 -4.04
C ILE A 166 -3.64 8.44 -2.84
N GLU A 167 -3.94 7.79 -1.72
CA GLU A 167 -4.42 8.46 -0.51
C GLU A 167 -3.38 9.45 0.03
N LYS A 168 -2.09 9.09 0.01
CA LYS A 168 -0.97 9.98 0.34
C LYS A 168 -0.86 11.19 -0.57
N PHE A 169 -1.10 11.04 -1.87
CA PHE A 169 -1.17 12.20 -2.77
C PHE A 169 -2.38 13.08 -2.46
N LYS A 170 -3.54 12.47 -2.18
CA LYS A 170 -4.74 13.23 -1.80
C LYS A 170 -4.52 14.01 -0.51
N SER A 171 -3.84 13.46 0.49
CA SER A 171 -3.47 14.19 1.72
C SER A 171 -2.54 15.39 1.49
N LYS A 172 -1.93 15.49 0.31
CA LYS A 172 -1.03 16.57 -0.09
C LYS A 172 -1.67 17.67 -0.94
N ALA A 173 -2.97 17.63 -1.23
CA ALA A 173 -3.64 18.68 -2.02
C ALA A 173 -3.63 20.05 -1.32
N LEU A 174 -2.53 20.78 -1.51
CA LEU A 174 -2.41 22.24 -1.41
C LEU A 174 -2.79 22.81 -2.79
N PHE A 175 -3.89 23.58 -2.81
CA PHE A 175 -4.41 24.40 -3.94
C PHE A 175 -5.19 23.71 -5.07
N GLY A 176 -6.41 23.23 -4.80
CA GLY A 176 -7.39 22.95 -5.87
C GLY A 176 -8.74 22.45 -5.39
N LYS A 177 -9.67 23.38 -5.16
CA LYS A 177 -11.06 23.23 -4.66
C LYS A 177 -11.20 22.73 -3.21
N LYS A 178 -11.49 23.70 -2.33
CA LYS A 178 -11.84 23.53 -0.91
C LYS A 178 -13.13 22.69 -0.79
N PHE A 179 -13.04 21.53 -0.17
CA PHE A 179 -14.18 21.00 0.59
C PHE A 179 -14.00 21.46 2.03
N TYR A 180 -14.81 22.44 2.42
CA TYR A 180 -14.77 23.06 3.73
C TYR A 180 -15.15 22.05 4.83
N SER A 181 -14.29 21.88 5.82
CA SER A 181 -14.72 21.62 7.20
C SER A 181 -13.81 22.38 8.14
N HIS A 182 -14.40 23.13 9.07
CA HIS A 182 -13.75 24.05 10.00
C HIS A 182 -12.47 23.55 10.68
N LYS A 183 -11.55 24.51 10.83
CA LYS A 183 -10.36 24.65 11.71
C LYS A 183 -9.63 23.36 12.14
N LEU A 184 -8.45 23.16 11.52
CA LEU A 184 -7.24 22.42 11.97
C LEU A 184 -6.95 20.99 11.47
N SER A 185 -7.80 20.36 10.66
CA SER A 185 -7.35 19.21 9.83
C SER A 185 -8.17 19.17 8.55
N GLN A 186 -7.52 19.26 7.38
CA GLN A 186 -8.20 19.10 6.09
C GLN A 186 -8.75 17.68 5.99
N LYS A 187 -10.05 17.49 6.22
CA LYS A 187 -10.72 16.18 6.12
C LYS A 187 -11.00 15.89 4.65
N ILE A 188 -10.36 14.87 4.07
CA ILE A 188 -10.61 14.46 2.69
C ILE A 188 -11.68 13.37 2.68
N VAL A 189 -12.80 13.61 2.01
CA VAL A 189 -13.86 12.61 1.86
C VAL A 189 -13.35 11.49 0.95
N LEU A 190 -13.25 10.28 1.49
CA LEU A 190 -13.05 9.04 0.75
C LEU A 190 -14.40 8.34 0.61
N GLN A 191 -15.12 8.61 -0.48
CA GLN A 191 -16.36 7.88 -0.78
C GLN A 191 -16.06 6.39 -1.02
N ASN A 192 -17.02 5.49 -0.79
CA ASN A 192 -16.77 4.06 -1.05
C ASN A 192 -16.53 3.78 -2.53
N ASN A 193 -17.22 4.50 -3.44
CA ASN A 193 -16.99 4.49 -4.89
C ASN A 193 -15.68 5.19 -5.29
N PHE A 194 -14.78 5.43 -4.34
CA PHE A 194 -13.41 5.79 -4.65
C PHE A 194 -12.55 4.54 -4.81
N PHE A 195 -12.92 3.44 -4.15
CA PHE A 195 -12.20 2.18 -4.17
C PHE A 195 -12.92 1.18 -5.08
N ASP A 196 -12.97 1.50 -6.37
CA ASP A 196 -13.83 0.85 -7.36
C ASP A 196 -13.63 -0.68 -7.46
N ASP A 197 -12.48 -1.19 -7.00
CA ASP A 197 -12.13 -2.60 -7.03
C ASP A 197 -12.08 -3.29 -5.66
N LEU A 198 -12.59 -2.66 -4.58
CA LEU A 198 -12.57 -3.20 -3.22
C LEU A 198 -13.95 -3.15 -2.54
N SER A 199 -14.31 -4.26 -1.90
CA SER A 199 -15.45 -4.31 -0.98
C SER A 199 -15.17 -3.54 0.32
N ARG A 200 -16.24 -3.16 1.04
CA ARG A 200 -16.13 -2.42 2.31
C ARG A 200 -15.23 -3.12 3.34
N SER A 201 -15.30 -4.44 3.43
CA SER A 201 -14.47 -5.24 4.35
C SER A 201 -13.00 -5.24 3.94
N GLN A 202 -12.71 -5.30 2.64
CA GLN A 202 -11.35 -5.19 2.11
C GLN A 202 -10.76 -3.80 2.37
N ILE A 203 -11.55 -2.73 2.16
CA ILE A 203 -11.13 -1.36 2.46
C ILE A 203 -10.77 -1.23 3.95
N TYR A 204 -11.64 -1.73 4.84
CA TYR A 204 -11.37 -1.69 6.28
C TYR A 204 -10.09 -2.44 6.66
N LYS A 205 -9.91 -3.68 6.18
CA LYS A 205 -8.69 -4.46 6.44
C LYS A 205 -7.43 -3.76 5.94
N MET A 206 -7.51 -3.16 4.75
CA MET A 206 -6.41 -2.37 4.17
C MET A 206 -6.07 -1.17 5.05
N HIS A 207 -7.07 -0.39 5.48
CA HIS A 207 -6.87 0.77 6.34
C HIS A 207 -6.32 0.40 7.72
N CYS A 208 -6.77 -0.72 8.31
CA CYS A 208 -6.16 -1.27 9.51
C CYS A 208 -4.69 -1.59 9.29
N GLY A 209 -4.35 -2.23 8.16
CA GLY A 209 -2.96 -2.52 7.81
C GLY A 209 -2.11 -1.26 7.63
N PHE A 210 -2.66 -0.17 7.09
CA PHE A 210 -1.93 1.10 7.00
C PHE A 210 -1.64 1.68 8.38
N ALA A 211 -2.65 1.76 9.24
CA ALA A 211 -2.51 2.25 10.61
C ALA A 211 -1.45 1.44 11.39
N ASP A 212 -1.51 0.13 11.23
CA ASP A 212 -0.61 -0.83 11.85
C ASP A 212 0.85 -0.71 11.37
N ILE A 213 1.09 -0.38 10.09
CA ILE A 213 2.43 -0.13 9.54
C ILE A 213 2.98 1.22 9.97
N LEU A 214 2.11 2.22 10.12
CA LEU A 214 2.49 3.58 10.52
C LEU A 214 2.61 3.75 12.04
N GLY A 215 2.21 2.75 12.83
CA GLY A 215 2.25 2.78 14.29
C GLY A 215 1.31 3.83 14.88
N VAL A 216 0.13 3.95 14.30
CA VAL A 216 -0.91 4.91 14.72
C VAL A 216 -2.26 4.22 14.78
N ASN A 217 -3.21 4.80 15.51
CA ASN A 217 -4.55 4.24 15.59
C ASN A 217 -5.30 4.43 14.28
N LEU A 218 -6.17 3.49 13.91
CA LEU A 218 -7.02 3.65 12.72
C LEU A 218 -7.82 4.95 12.75
N LYS A 219 -8.32 5.33 13.94
CA LYS A 219 -9.09 6.56 14.15
C LYS A 219 -8.28 7.84 13.95
N GLU A 220 -6.95 7.76 14.05
CA GLU A 220 -6.03 8.89 13.80
C GLU A 220 -5.81 9.10 12.31
N ILE A 221 -5.98 8.06 11.48
CA ILE A 221 -5.88 8.16 10.01
C ILE A 221 -7.25 8.38 9.37
N TYR A 222 -8.27 7.66 9.83
CA TYR A 222 -9.59 7.64 9.22
C TYR A 222 -10.71 7.92 10.22
N MET A 223 -11.61 8.81 9.84
CA MET A 223 -12.85 9.08 10.59
C MET A 223 -14.05 8.61 9.78
N VAL A 224 -14.93 7.82 10.39
CA VAL A 224 -16.20 7.41 9.77
C VAL A 224 -17.32 8.19 10.42
N VAL A 225 -18.00 9.05 9.65
CA VAL A 225 -19.17 9.79 10.10
C VAL A 225 -20.40 9.11 9.56
N ARG A 226 -21.32 8.75 10.46
CA ARG A 226 -22.61 8.17 10.12
C ARG A 226 -23.68 9.24 10.34
N THR A 227 -24.41 9.59 9.29
CA THR A 227 -25.53 10.52 9.36
C THR A 227 -26.82 9.78 9.13
N ILE A 228 -27.80 10.07 9.98
CA ILE A 228 -29.15 9.49 9.90
C ILE A 228 -30.06 10.61 9.43
N LYS A 229 -30.68 10.44 8.26
CA LYS A 229 -31.68 11.36 7.74
C LYS A 229 -33.05 10.70 7.87
N LYS A 230 -33.87 11.20 8.80
CA LYS A 230 -35.26 10.75 8.94
C LYS A 230 -36.04 11.08 7.66
N LYS A 231 -36.73 10.09 7.11
CA LYS A 231 -37.64 10.23 5.96
C LYS A 231 -39.06 10.41 6.47
N PHE A 232 -39.73 11.41 5.90
CA PHE A 232 -41.12 11.71 6.16
C PHE A 232 -41.86 11.79 4.83
N ILE A 233 -43.10 11.32 4.81
CA ILE A 233 -44.05 11.61 3.74
C ILE A 233 -45.14 12.51 4.30
N THR A 234 -45.72 13.34 3.44
CA THR A 234 -46.87 14.15 3.82
C THR A 234 -48.13 13.38 3.46
N ILE A 235 -49.03 13.19 4.42
CA ILE A 235 -50.30 12.49 4.25
C ILE A 235 -51.43 13.45 4.62
N LYS A 236 -52.53 13.38 3.86
CA LYS A 236 -53.76 14.11 4.15
C LYS A 236 -54.68 13.21 5.00
N ASN A 237 -55.14 13.69 6.15
CA ASN A 237 -56.12 12.96 6.94
C ASN A 237 -57.54 13.09 6.34
N LYS A 238 -58.51 12.36 6.88
CA LYS A 238 -59.92 12.39 6.45
C LYS A 238 -60.55 13.80 6.56
N THR A 239 -60.05 14.66 7.44
CA THR A 239 -60.52 16.04 7.63
C THR A 239 -59.76 17.06 6.77
N GLY A 240 -58.94 16.61 5.83
CA GLY A 240 -58.19 17.47 4.90
C GLY A 240 -56.90 18.07 5.45
N LYS A 241 -56.54 17.84 6.72
CA LYS A 241 -55.34 18.33 7.38
C LYS A 241 -54.11 17.52 6.96
N MET A 242 -53.08 18.21 6.50
CA MET A 242 -51.81 17.60 6.10
C MET A 242 -50.92 17.38 7.33
N PHE A 243 -50.34 16.20 7.48
CA PHE A 243 -49.35 15.92 8.51
C PHE A 243 -48.19 15.09 7.96
N LYS A 244 -47.01 15.25 8.57
CA LYS A 244 -45.81 14.48 8.21
C LYS A 244 -45.82 13.15 8.96
N LYS A 245 -45.93 12.04 8.22
CA LYS A 245 -45.76 10.70 8.76
C LYS A 245 -44.31 10.25 8.56
N PHE A 246 -43.67 9.81 9.64
CA PHE A 246 -42.37 9.16 9.57
C PHE A 246 -42.49 7.82 8.83
N ILE A 247 -41.63 7.60 7.83
CA ILE A 247 -41.63 6.36 7.02
C ILE A 247 -40.33 5.57 7.12
N GLY A 248 -39.33 6.09 7.82
CA GLY A 248 -38.06 5.39 8.01
C GLY A 248 -36.88 6.35 8.09
N SER A 249 -35.68 5.79 8.07
CA SER A 249 -34.44 6.57 8.11
C SER A 249 -33.51 6.14 6.99
N ASP A 250 -32.85 7.12 6.36
CA ASP A 250 -31.72 6.89 5.48
C ASP A 250 -30.42 6.98 6.27
N PHE A 251 -29.58 5.96 6.13
CA PHE A 251 -28.26 5.95 6.71
C PHE A 251 -27.24 6.30 5.64
N LYS A 252 -26.49 7.38 5.84
CA LYS A 252 -25.32 7.72 5.03
C LYS A 252 -24.06 7.56 5.87
N SER A 253 -23.08 6.85 5.33
CA SER A 253 -21.76 6.71 5.95
C SER A 253 -20.72 7.36 5.05
N GLN A 254 -19.98 8.32 5.58
CA GLN A 254 -18.87 8.98 4.90
C GLN A 254 -17.57 8.66 5.64
N ARG A 255 -16.54 8.24 4.90
CA ARG A 255 -15.19 8.03 5.43
C ARG A 255 -14.35 9.25 5.08
N TYR A 256 -13.56 9.71 6.03
CA TYR A 256 -12.64 10.82 5.87
C TYR A 256 -11.22 10.34 6.15
N LEU A 257 -10.27 10.76 5.31
CA LEU A 257 -8.86 10.75 5.63
C LEU A 257 -8.55 12.03 6.41
N ILE A 258 -8.02 11.87 7.61
CA ILE A 258 -7.78 12.98 8.56
C ILE A 258 -6.29 13.22 8.83
N MET A 259 -5.43 12.22 8.60
CA MET A 259 -3.98 12.35 8.75
C MET A 259 -3.30 12.77 7.44
N LYS A 260 -2.26 13.61 7.56
CA LYS A 260 -1.33 13.89 6.45
C LYS A 260 -0.17 12.88 6.50
N PHE A 261 0.07 12.20 5.38
CA PHE A 261 1.12 11.19 5.20
C PHE A 261 2.44 11.74 4.62
#